data_AF-A0A926YSK6-F1
#
_entry.id   AF-A0A926YSK6-F1
#
_cell.length_a   1.000
_cell.length_b   1.000
_cell.length_c   1.000
_cell.angle_alpha   90.00
_cell.angle_beta   90.00
_cell.angle_gamma   90.00
#
_symmetry.space_group_name_H-M   'P 1'
#
loop_
_entity.id
_entity.type
_entity.pdbx_description
1 polymer ?
#
loop_
_entity_poly.entity_id
_entity_poly.type
_entity_poly.pdbx_seq_one_letter_code
_entity_poly.pdbx_strand_id
1 'polypeptide(L)'
;MNDDFEFRVLNPDEVLFVNAGRVLMNNPTFKVGEFLDALAQLVSDREPDWSDEQEDWFRDGLDCEALRFGNQGWQRGRVRIRLEFCPAPPPKLLNEGRRERPMREIYVQPDDRFLDEDDPEDFISDY
;
A
#
# COMPACT_ATOMS: atom_id res chain seq x y z
N MET A 1 -9.41 -4.52 22.10
CA MET A 1 -9.35 -3.25 21.37
C MET A 1 -8.67 -3.57 20.05
N ASN A 2 -9.30 -3.30 18.92
CA ASN A 2 -8.72 -3.60 17.61
C ASN A 2 -7.68 -2.52 17.30
N ASP A 3 -6.41 -2.89 17.43
CA ASP A 3 -5.21 -2.07 17.23
C ASP A 3 -4.89 -1.91 15.71
N ASP A 4 -5.76 -2.42 14.83
CA ASP A 4 -5.50 -2.50 13.39
C ASP A 4 -5.58 -1.16 12.66
N PHE A 5 -5.97 -0.07 13.33
CA PHE A 5 -6.17 1.27 12.74
C PHE A 5 -5.50 2.39 13.54
N GLU A 6 -4.41 2.06 14.25
CA GLU A 6 -3.62 3.05 14.99
C GLU A 6 -2.35 3.44 14.20
N PHE A 7 -1.82 4.63 14.50
CA PHE A 7 -0.56 5.08 13.94
C PHE A 7 0.60 4.25 14.51
N ARG A 8 1.42 3.70 13.62
CA ARG A 8 2.62 2.94 13.98
C ARG A 8 3.84 3.50 13.26
N VAL A 9 4.96 3.53 13.96
CA VAL A 9 6.24 4.00 13.43
C VAL A 9 6.69 3.10 12.28
N LEU A 10 7.06 3.72 11.16
CA LEU A 10 7.62 3.05 9.99
C LEU A 10 9.12 2.80 10.15
N ASN A 11 9.62 1.73 9.54
CA ASN A 11 11.05 1.49 9.37
C ASN A 11 11.63 2.29 8.20
N PRO A 12 12.91 2.69 8.24
CA PRO A 12 13.54 3.46 7.16
C PRO A 12 13.52 2.79 5.78
N ASP A 13 13.53 1.46 5.74
CA ASP A 13 13.48 0.68 4.50
C ASP A 13 12.08 0.54 3.89
N GLU A 14 11.04 0.92 4.62
CA GLU A 14 9.67 0.90 4.11
C GLU A 14 9.46 1.99 3.06
N VAL A 15 8.54 1.73 2.14
CA VAL A 15 8.29 2.58 0.97
C VAL A 15 6.90 3.18 1.10
N LEU A 16 6.82 4.49 0.91
CA LEU A 16 5.56 5.22 0.86
C LEU A 16 5.24 5.63 -0.58
N PHE A 17 3.95 5.66 -0.88
CA PHE A 17 3.41 6.28 -2.09
C PHE A 17 2.48 7.42 -1.70
N VAL A 18 2.78 8.63 -2.17
CA VAL A 18 2.01 9.85 -1.89
C VAL A 18 1.69 10.56 -3.21
N ASN A 19 0.44 10.40 -3.66
CA ASN A 19 -0.01 10.86 -4.97
C ASN A 19 -0.04 12.40 -5.08
N ALA A 20 -0.43 13.11 -4.02
CA ALA A 20 -0.58 14.56 -3.99
C ALA A 20 -0.15 15.16 -2.64
N GLY A 21 0.10 16.46 -2.60
CA GLY A 21 0.47 17.17 -1.36
C GLY A 21 1.86 16.81 -0.83
N ARG A 22 2.77 16.36 -1.70
CA ARG A 22 4.17 16.08 -1.31
C ARG A 22 4.86 17.36 -0.86
N VAL A 23 5.59 17.27 0.24
CA VAL A 23 6.27 18.41 0.86
C VAL A 23 7.75 18.48 0.46
N LEU A 24 8.42 17.32 0.38
CA LEU A 24 9.88 17.24 0.24
C LEU A 24 10.34 16.40 -0.96
N MET A 25 9.65 15.29 -1.23
CA MET A 25 10.02 14.35 -2.28
C MET A 25 9.38 14.72 -3.62
N ASN A 26 10.17 14.80 -4.69
CA ASN A 26 9.64 15.03 -6.04
C ASN A 26 8.89 13.81 -6.56
N ASN A 27 9.45 12.61 -6.35
CA ASN A 27 8.86 11.35 -6.77
C ASN A 27 7.67 10.97 -5.87
N PRO A 28 6.61 10.36 -6.43
CA PRO A 28 5.47 9.93 -5.64
C PRO A 28 5.77 8.72 -4.76
N THR A 29 6.79 7.94 -5.11
CA THR A 29 7.24 6.77 -4.35
C THR A 29 8.65 7.02 -3.83
N PHE A 30 8.86 6.81 -2.54
CA PHE A 30 10.15 7.03 -1.88
C PHE A 30 10.26 6.19 -0.60
N LYS A 31 11.48 5.92 -0.16
CA LYS A 31 11.72 5.26 1.13
C LYS A 31 11.56 6.23 2.29
N VAL A 32 11.16 5.73 3.45
CA VAL A 32 11.09 6.51 4.69
C VAL A 32 12.46 7.10 5.05
N GLY A 33 13.54 6.33 4.90
CA GLY A 33 14.91 6.80 5.14
C GLY A 33 15.29 7.96 4.23
N GLU A 34 15.03 7.86 2.92
CA GLU A 34 15.31 8.94 1.96
C GLU A 34 14.57 10.24 2.32
N PHE A 35 13.35 10.12 2.84
CA PHE A 35 12.60 11.28 3.32
C PHE A 35 13.26 11.92 4.55
N LEU A 36 13.66 11.11 5.54
CA LEU A 36 14.30 11.59 6.76
C LEU A 36 15.66 12.23 6.46
N ASP A 37 16.47 11.63 5.58
CA ASP A 37 17.77 12.16 5.18
C ASP A 37 17.62 13.51 4.47
N ALA A 38 16.67 13.63 3.54
CA ALA A 38 16.40 14.90 2.87
C ALA A 38 15.87 15.96 3.84
N LEU A 39 15.12 15.56 4.87
CA LEU A 39 14.61 16.48 5.88
C LEU A 39 15.76 16.96 6.77
N ALA A 40 16.65 16.06 7.18
CA ALA A 40 17.87 16.40 7.90
C ALA A 40 18.71 17.41 7.11
N GLN A 41 18.96 17.14 5.82
CA GLN A 41 19.69 18.04 4.93
C GLN A 41 19.03 19.41 4.83
N LEU A 42 17.70 19.47 4.66
CA LEU A 42 16.97 20.73 4.58
C LEU A 42 17.10 21.56 5.87
N VAL A 43 17.15 20.91 7.02
CA VAL A 43 17.34 21.58 8.31
C VAL A 43 18.79 22.00 8.48
N SER A 44 19.76 21.14 8.17
CA SER A 44 21.19 21.46 8.30
C SER A 44 21.59 22.64 7.41
N ASP A 45 21.02 22.75 6.21
CA ASP A 45 21.30 23.86 5.28
C ASP A 45 20.92 25.24 5.85
N ARG A 46 20.05 25.27 6.87
CA ARG A 46 19.61 26.51 7.53
C ARG A 46 20.38 26.82 8.81
N GLU A 47 21.11 25.85 9.34
CA GLU A 47 21.81 25.94 10.60
C GLU A 47 23.33 25.93 10.35
N PRO A 48 24.03 27.08 10.45
CA PRO A 48 25.44 27.17 10.09
C PRO A 48 26.37 26.33 10.97
N ASP A 49 25.93 26.00 12.19
CA ASP A 49 26.67 25.22 13.19
C ASP A 49 26.01 23.86 13.46
N TRP A 50 25.57 23.16 12.38
CA TRP A 50 25.05 21.79 12.49
C TRP A 50 26.12 20.84 13.03
N SER A 51 25.80 20.15 14.13
CA SER A 51 26.69 19.17 14.76
C SER A 51 26.04 17.79 14.84
N ASP A 52 26.85 16.80 15.22
CA ASP A 52 26.41 15.41 15.41
C ASP A 52 25.27 15.29 16.43
N GLU A 53 25.19 16.19 17.42
CA GLU A 53 24.07 16.18 18.39
C GLU A 53 22.73 16.57 17.73
N GLN A 54 22.73 17.51 16.78
CA GLN A 54 21.49 17.83 16.04
C GLN A 54 21.11 16.72 15.06
N GLU A 55 22.09 16.02 14.51
CA GLU A 55 21.87 14.88 13.63
C GLU A 55 21.12 13.72 14.32
N ASP A 56 21.29 13.57 15.64
CA ASP A 56 20.64 12.51 16.42
C ASP A 56 19.11 12.62 16.47
N TRP A 57 18.52 13.77 16.12
CA TRP A 57 17.08 13.89 15.89
C TRP A 57 16.58 12.91 14.81
N PHE A 58 17.44 12.50 13.87
CA PHE A 58 17.10 11.60 12.76
C PHE A 58 17.66 10.18 12.94
N ARG A 59 18.53 9.95 13.94
CA ARG A 59 19.20 8.67 14.22
C ARG A 59 18.66 7.97 15.49
N ASP A 60 19.49 7.89 16.52
CA ASP A 60 19.23 7.15 17.76
C ASP A 60 18.43 7.96 18.80
N GLY A 61 18.33 9.27 18.58
CA GLY A 61 17.59 10.21 19.41
C GLY A 61 18.48 10.93 20.42
N LEU A 62 18.11 12.18 20.68
CA LEU A 62 18.78 13.09 21.59
C LEU A 62 18.29 12.90 23.03
N ASP A 63 19.19 12.92 24.00
CA ASP A 63 18.83 12.95 25.42
C ASP A 63 17.99 14.19 25.75
N CYS A 64 16.85 13.98 26.42
CA CYS A 64 15.93 15.04 26.77
C CYS A 64 15.17 14.74 28.07
N GLU A 65 14.40 15.72 28.54
CA GLU A 65 13.41 15.54 29.59
C GLU A 65 12.03 15.95 29.07
N ALA A 66 11.02 15.13 29.37
CA ALA A 66 9.64 15.40 29.01
C ALA A 66 8.78 15.57 30.27
N LEU A 67 7.97 16.63 30.30
CA LEU A 67 6.95 16.84 31.32
C LEU A 67 5.62 16.29 30.81
N ARG A 68 5.12 15.20 31.40
CA ARG A 68 3.87 14.54 30.98
C ARG A 68 2.70 14.94 31.85
N PHE A 69 1.52 15.14 31.25
CA PHE A 69 0.27 15.32 31.99
C PHE A 69 0.02 14.10 32.89
N GLY A 70 -0.34 14.34 34.16
CA GLY A 70 -0.61 13.28 35.14
C GLY A 70 0.62 12.73 35.87
N ASN A 71 1.84 13.10 35.49
CA ASN A 71 3.06 12.76 36.22
C ASN A 71 3.48 13.89 37.19
N GLN A 72 4.12 13.52 38.29
CA GLN A 72 4.72 14.48 39.24
C GLN A 72 6.16 14.84 38.86
N GLY A 73 6.37 15.44 37.68
CA GLY A 73 7.65 16.06 37.33
C GLY A 73 8.24 15.68 35.97
N TRP A 74 9.46 16.18 35.71
CA TRP A 74 10.25 15.94 34.51
C TRP A 74 10.75 14.50 34.44
N GLN A 75 10.63 13.87 33.27
CA GLN A 75 11.09 12.51 33.03
C GLN A 75 12.19 12.51 31.98
N ARG A 76 13.38 12.04 32.36
CA ARG A 76 14.51 11.81 31.43
C ARG A 76 14.18 10.72 30.41
N GLY A 77 14.61 10.93 29.18
CA GLY A 77 14.41 10.01 28.05
C GLY A 77 15.18 10.47 26.81
N ARG A 78 14.75 9.99 25.65
CA ARG A 78 15.29 10.40 24.34
C ARG A 78 14.18 10.80 23.39
N VAL A 79 14.47 11.72 22.48
CA VAL A 79 13.55 12.21 21.46
C VAL A 79 14.17 12.08 20.06
N ARG A 80 13.34 11.72 19.07
CA ARG A 80 13.71 11.64 17.65
C ARG A 80 12.50 11.84 16.74
N ILE A 81 12.74 12.15 15.48
CA ILE A 81 11.73 12.29 14.42
C ILE A 81 11.57 10.95 13.70
N ARG A 82 10.32 10.52 13.52
CA ARG A 82 9.95 9.32 12.76
C ARG A 82 8.66 9.58 12.02
N LEU A 83 8.43 8.84 10.93
CA LEU A 83 7.14 8.81 10.25
C LEU A 83 6.27 7.70 10.84
N GLU A 84 4.99 8.00 11.02
CA GLU A 84 3.99 7.04 11.45
C GLU A 84 2.96 6.83 10.35
N PHE A 85 2.40 5.63 10.30
CA PHE A 85 1.39 5.24 9.33
C PHE A 85 0.22 4.55 10.03
N CYS A 86 -1.00 4.95 9.65
CA CYS A 86 -2.23 4.30 10.06
C CYS A 86 -2.84 3.65 8.81
N PRO A 87 -2.95 2.32 8.76
CA PRO A 87 -3.55 1.62 7.63
C PRO A 87 -5.06 1.89 7.58
N ALA A 88 -5.62 1.97 6.37
CA ALA A 88 -7.05 2.06 6.19
C ALA A 88 -7.74 0.71 6.45
N PRO A 89 -9.02 0.71 6.88
CA PRO A 89 -9.83 -0.51 6.95
C PRO A 89 -9.82 -1.28 5.63
N PRO A 90 -9.77 -2.62 5.67
CA PRO A 90 -9.86 -3.41 4.46
C PRO A 90 -11.17 -3.08 3.74
N PRO A 91 -11.17 -2.99 2.41
CA PRO A 91 -12.39 -2.76 1.66
C PRO A 91 -13.38 -3.88 1.99
N LYS A 92 -14.64 -3.51 2.25
CA LYS A 92 -15.72 -4.49 2.44
C LYS A 92 -15.87 -5.24 1.12
N LEU A 93 -15.42 -6.50 1.08
CA LEU A 93 -15.71 -7.37 -0.06
C LEU A 93 -17.24 -7.45 -0.15
N LEU A 94 -17.81 -6.90 -1.23
CA LEU A 94 -19.20 -7.12 -1.56
C LEU A 94 -19.35 -8.64 -1.69
N ASN A 95 -20.20 -9.21 -0.83
CA ASN A 95 -20.46 -10.64 -0.79
C ASN A 95 -21.03 -11.04 -2.16
N GLU A 96 -20.17 -11.51 -3.06
CA GLU A 96 -20.58 -12.02 -4.37
C GLU A 96 -21.34 -13.31 -4.12
N GLY A 97 -22.65 -13.15 -3.90
CA GLY A 97 -23.59 -14.24 -3.94
C GLY A 97 -23.39 -14.96 -5.26
N ARG A 98 -22.75 -16.14 -5.17
CA ARG A 98 -22.68 -17.17 -6.18
C ARG A 98 -24.07 -17.35 -6.78
N ARG A 99 -24.36 -16.65 -7.87
CA ARG A 99 -25.47 -17.03 -8.74
C ARG A 99 -24.94 -18.23 -9.51
N GLU A 100 -25.14 -19.41 -8.93
CA GLU A 100 -25.06 -20.66 -9.66
C GLU A 100 -25.96 -20.50 -10.89
N ARG A 101 -25.36 -20.31 -12.07
CA ARG A 101 -26.11 -20.49 -13.30
C ARG A 101 -26.40 -21.99 -13.36
N PRO A 102 -27.66 -22.45 -13.29
CA PRO A 102 -27.93 -23.87 -13.47
C PRO A 102 -27.41 -24.26 -14.85
N MET A 103 -26.52 -25.25 -14.87
CA MET A 103 -26.00 -25.85 -16.08
C MET A 103 -27.19 -26.42 -16.85
N ARG A 104 -27.52 -25.87 -18.02
CA ARG A 104 -28.45 -26.54 -18.93
C ARG A 104 -27.70 -27.78 -19.42
N GLU A 105 -28.13 -28.96 -18.97
CA GLU A 105 -27.66 -30.25 -19.47
C GLU A 105 -27.96 -30.31 -20.98
N ILE A 106 -26.91 -30.16 -21.80
CA ILE A 106 -26.96 -30.55 -23.20
C ILE A 106 -26.60 -32.03 -23.22
N TYR A 107 -27.60 -32.91 -23.13
CA TYR A 107 -27.39 -34.33 -23.39
C TYR A 107 -27.09 -34.50 -24.89
N VAL A 108 -25.82 -34.69 -25.23
CA VAL A 108 -25.41 -35.18 -26.55
C VAL A 108 -25.62 -36.70 -26.54
N GLN A 109 -26.58 -37.19 -27.32
CA GLN A 109 -26.78 -38.63 -27.49
C GLN A 109 -25.69 -39.18 -28.42
N PRO A 110 -24.92 -40.20 -28.02
CA PRO A 110 -23.86 -40.76 -28.85
C PRO A 110 -24.26 -42.14 -29.38
N ASP A 111 -25.05 -42.20 -30.45
CA ASP A 111 -24.94 -43.25 -31.47
C ASP A 111 -25.85 -42.88 -32.64
N ASP A 112 -25.24 -42.55 -33.78
CA ASP A 112 -25.68 -43.09 -35.07
C ASP A 112 -24.51 -42.93 -36.05
N ARG A 113 -23.81 -44.04 -36.18
CA ARG A 113 -22.65 -44.32 -37.02
C ARG A 113 -23.03 -44.27 -38.51
N PHE A 114 -22.15 -43.63 -39.29
CA PHE A 114 -21.78 -43.89 -40.68
C PHE A 114 -22.88 -44.40 -41.63
N LEU A 115 -23.30 -43.52 -42.55
CA LEU A 115 -23.57 -43.91 -43.93
C LEU A 115 -22.85 -42.91 -44.85
N ASP A 116 -21.80 -43.42 -45.50
CA ASP A 116 -21.26 -42.86 -46.74
C ASP A 116 -22.34 -42.97 -47.83
N GLU A 117 -22.56 -41.93 -48.63
CA GLU A 117 -22.86 -42.03 -50.09
C GLU A 117 -23.06 -40.63 -50.72
N ASP A 118 -22.24 -40.37 -51.74
CA ASP A 118 -22.45 -39.54 -52.94
C ASP A 118 -22.42 -37.98 -52.89
N ASP A 119 -21.32 -37.44 -53.42
CA ASP A 119 -21.20 -36.26 -54.31
C ASP A 119 -22.15 -36.41 -55.53
N PRO A 120 -22.64 -35.40 -56.30
CA PRO A 120 -22.17 -34.02 -56.47
C PRO A 120 -23.28 -32.94 -56.68
N GLU A 121 -22.82 -31.73 -57.03
CA GLU A 121 -23.51 -30.55 -57.61
C GLU A 121 -24.95 -30.70 -58.16
N ASP A 122 -25.80 -29.71 -57.87
CA ASP A 122 -26.69 -29.02 -58.84
C ASP A 122 -27.42 -27.85 -58.13
N PHE A 123 -27.06 -26.58 -58.37
CA PHE A 123 -27.56 -25.66 -59.41
C PHE A 123 -29.04 -25.22 -59.26
N ILE A 124 -29.22 -23.88 -59.32
CA ILE A 124 -30.41 -23.08 -59.73
C ILE A 124 -31.39 -22.56 -58.64
N SER A 125 -31.20 -21.24 -58.42
CA SER A 125 -32.12 -20.09 -58.56
C SER A 125 -33.27 -19.73 -57.59
N ASP A 126 -33.43 -18.39 -57.56
CA ASP A 126 -34.55 -17.54 -57.20
C ASP A 126 -34.82 -17.39 -55.69
N TYR A 127 -34.76 -16.18 -55.10
CA TYR A 127 -35.18 -14.85 -55.56
C TYR A 127 -34.36 -13.73 -54.89
#